data_AF-A0A5J4R3Y2-F1
#
_entry.id   AF-A0A5J4R3Y2-F1
#
_cell.length_a   1.000
_cell.length_b   1.000
_cell.length_c   1.000
_cell.angle_alpha   90.00
_cell.angle_beta   90.00
_cell.angle_gamma   90.00
#
_symmetry.space_group_name_H-M   'P 1'
#
loop_
_entity.id
_entity.type
_entity.pdbx_description
1 polymer ?
#
loop_
_entity_poly.entity_id
_entity_poly.type
_entity_poly.pdbx_seq_one_letter_code
_entity_poly.pdbx_strand_id
1 'polypeptide(L)' 'YHRRSLNEVVMFRYKTIFGGELDARTFENQKTEVKIKCLTLNKFSGIGMPHAYKVS' A
#
# COMPACT_ATOMS: atom_id res chain seq x y z
N TYR A 1 4.12 -7.40 -20.61
CA TYR A 1 3.37 -6.97 -19.41
C TYR A 1 3.54 -5.47 -19.24
N HIS A 2 2.44 -4.73 -19.27
CA HIS A 2 2.43 -3.27 -19.41
C HIS A 2 2.66 -2.57 -18.05
N ARG A 3 3.28 -1.37 -18.03
CA ARG A 3 3.52 -0.59 -16.80
C ARG A 3 2.25 -0.34 -15.97
N ARG A 4 1.11 -0.21 -16.65
CA ARG A 4 -0.20 -0.06 -16.01
C ARG A 4 -0.60 -1.27 -15.17
N SER A 5 -0.41 -2.49 -15.71
CA SER A 5 -0.74 -3.73 -14.99
C SER A 5 0.12 -3.88 -13.73
N LEU A 6 1.39 -3.48 -13.76
CA LEU A 6 2.24 -3.46 -12.56
C LEU A 6 1.70 -2.49 -11.50
N ASN A 7 1.29 -1.29 -11.90
CA ASN A 7 0.73 -0.30 -10.99
C ASN A 7 -0.60 -0.78 -10.39
N GLU A 8 -1.46 -1.43 -11.18
CA GLU A 8 -2.72 -2.01 -10.70
C GLU A 8 -2.48 -3.09 -9.64
N VAL A 9 -1.50 -3.97 -9.85
CA VAL A 9 -1.12 -5.00 -8.86
C VAL A 9 -0.56 -4.38 -7.59
N VAL A 10 0.30 -3.36 -7.70
CA VAL A 10 0.84 -2.66 -6.52
C VAL A 10 -0.27 -1.97 -5.74
N MET A 11 -1.20 -1.30 -6.42
CA MET A 11 -2.34 -0.62 -5.79
C MET A 11 -3.33 -1.59 -5.16
N PHE A 12 -3.56 -2.74 -5.78
CA PHE A 12 -4.35 -3.82 -5.17
C PHE A 12 -3.73 -4.26 -3.84
N ARG A 13 -2.43 -4.59 -3.85
CA ARG A 13 -1.69 -5.00 -2.64
C ARG A 13 -1.70 -3.94 -1.55
N TYR A 14 -1.49 -2.67 -1.94
CA TYR A 14 -1.54 -1.54 -1.02
C TYR A 14 -2.88 -1.48 -0.28
N LYS A 15 -3.99 -1.55 -1.02
CA LYS A 15 -5.34 -1.49 -0.45
C LYS A 15 -5.68 -2.70 0.41
N THR A 16 -5.21 -3.89 0.03
CA THR A 16 -5.42 -5.11 0.81
C THR A 16 -4.68 -5.07 2.15
N ILE A 17 -3.45 -4.55 2.19
CA ILE A 17 -2.61 -4.53 3.41
C ILE A 17 -2.93 -3.34 4.32
N PHE A 18 -3.01 -2.14 3.76
CA PHE A 18 -3.10 -0.90 4.54
C PHE A 18 -4.52 -0.31 4.58
N GLY A 19 -5.47 -0.95 3.90
CA GLY A 19 -6.81 -0.41 3.71
C GLY A 19 -6.90 0.59 2.57
N GLY A 20 -8.13 1.04 2.30
CA GLY A 20 -8.45 1.99 1.22
C GLY A 20 -8.38 3.46 1.62
N GLU A 21 -8.08 3.77 2.88
CA GLU A 21 -8.25 5.10 3.48
C GLU A 21 -6.92 5.61 4.08
N LEU A 22 -6.85 6.93 4.24
CA LEU A 22 -5.73 7.63 4.89
C LEU A 22 -6.26 8.27 6.18
N ASP A 23 -5.51 8.11 7.26
CA ASP A 23 -5.93 8.54 8.60
C ASP A 23 -5.44 9.96 8.93
N ALA A 24 -4.32 10.37 8.33
CA ALA A 24 -3.71 11.65 8.62
C ALA A 24 -4.64 12.85 8.33
N ARG A 25 -4.75 13.76 9.32
CA ARG A 25 -5.66 14.92 9.29
C ARG A 25 -5.27 16.03 8.31
N THR A 26 -3.99 16.10 7.92
CA THR A 26 -3.49 17.11 6.97
C THR A 26 -2.95 16.44 5.73
N PHE A 27 -3.08 17.12 4.58
CA PHE A 27 -2.63 16.58 3.30
C PHE A 27 -1.11 16.28 3.27
N GLU A 28 -0.29 17.11 3.92
CA GLU A 28 1.15 16.87 4.02
C GLU A 28 1.46 15.60 4.84
N ASN A 29 0.68 15.36 5.89
CA ASN A 29 0.81 14.12 6.67
C ASN A 29 0.28 12.92 5.89
N GLN A 30 -0.79 13.07 5.09
CA GLN A 30 -1.28 12.02 4.18
C GLN A 30 -0.24 11.63 3.12
N LYS A 31 0.48 12.60 2.54
CA LYS A 31 1.62 12.31 1.65
C LYS A 31 2.70 11.50 2.35
N THR A 32 3.03 11.89 3.58
CA THR A 32 4.02 11.18 4.40
C THR A 32 3.56 9.76 4.72
N GLU A 33 2.29 9.60 5.08
CA GLU A 33 1.65 8.30 5.35
C GLU A 33 1.75 7.37 4.14
N VAL A 34 1.35 7.85 2.95
CA VAL A 34 1.45 7.09 1.70
C VAL A 34 2.89 6.68 1.42
N LYS A 35 3.85 7.60 1.60
CA LYS A 35 5.28 7.30 1.39
C LYS A 35 5.77 6.19 2.32
N ILE A 36 5.41 6.24 3.59
CA ILE A 36 5.77 5.21 4.58
C ILE A 36 5.13 3.87 4.24
N LYS A 37 3.83 3.85 3.89
CA LYS A 37 3.11 2.64 3.47
C LYS A 37 3.75 2.00 2.23
N CYS A 38 4.11 2.80 1.22
CA CYS A 38 4.82 2.31 0.02
C CYS A 38 6.21 1.73 0.35
N LEU A 39 7.00 2.41 1.19
CA LEU A 39 8.30 1.88 1.63
C LEU A 39 8.15 0.55 2.37
N THR A 40 7.11 0.42 3.19
CA THR A 40 6.79 -0.81 3.92
C THR A 40 6.40 -1.94 2.95
N LEU A 41 5.56 -1.64 1.95
CA LEU A 41 5.19 -2.60 0.89
C LEU A 41 6.39 -3.11 0.11
N ASN A 42 7.35 -2.23 -0.20
CA ASN A 42 8.59 -2.60 -0.87
C ASN A 42 9.43 -3.54 0.01
N LYS A 43 9.49 -3.32 1.33
CA LYS A 43 10.18 -4.22 2.26
C LYS A 43 9.54 -5.61 2.29
N PHE A 44 8.20 -5.70 2.35
CA PHE A 44 7.49 -6.99 2.27
C PHE A 44 7.80 -7.75 0.98
N SER A 45 7.94 -7.04 -0.14
CA SER A 45 8.32 -7.70 -1.39
C SER A 45 9.71 -8.37 -1.33
N GLY A 46 10.61 -7.91 -0.46
CA GLY A 46 11.93 -8.50 -0.25
C GLY A 46 11.98 -9.63 0.79
N ILE A 47 11.12 -9.59 1.82
CA ILE A 47 11.14 -10.57 2.93
C ILE A 47 9.99 -11.60 2.88
N GLY A 48 9.04 -11.43 1.96
CA GLY A 48 7.82 -12.22 1.87
C GLY A 48 6.58 -11.37 2.06
N MET A 49 5.58 -11.62 1.21
CA MET A 49 4.35 -10.83 1.19
C MET A 49 3.40 -11.27 2.32
N PRO A 50 2.92 -10.36 3.18
CA PRO A 50 1.98 -10.73 4.23
C PRO A 50 0.60 -11.05 3.64
N HIS A 51 -0.09 -12.01 4.27
CA HIS A 51 -1.51 -12.24 4.02
C HIS A 51 -2.33 -11.25 4.86
N ALA A 52 -2.96 -10.30 4.20
CA ALA A 52 -3.92 -9.39 4.82
C ALA A 52 -5.32 -9.73 4.29
N TYR A 53 -6.28 -9.87 5.20
CA TYR A 53 -7.68 -10.10 4.89
C TYR A 53 -8.53 -9.04 5.58
N LYS A 54 -9.55 -8.53 4.87
CA LYS A 54 -10.50 -7.60 5.45
C LYS A 54 -11.38 -8.36 6.45
N VAL A 55 -11.28 -8.01 7.73
CA VAL A 55 -12.21 -8.50 8.76
C VAL A 55 -13.47 -7.65 8.68
N SER A 56 -14.62 -8.31 8.57
CA SER A 56 -15.96 -7.68 8.43
C SER A 56 -16.70 -7.75 9.76
#